data_AF-A0A9D7F134-F1
#
_entry.id   AF-A0A9D7F134-F1
#
_cell.length_a   1.000
_cell.length_b   1.000
_cell.length_c   1.000
_cell.angle_alpha   90.00
_cell.angle_beta   90.00
_cell.angle_gamma   90.00
#
_symmetry.space_group_name_H-M   'P 1'
#
loop_
_entity.id
_entity.type
_entity.pdbx_description
1 polymer ?
#
loop_
_entity_poly.entity_id
_entity_poly.type
_entity_poly.pdbx_seq_one_letter_code
_entity_poly.pdbx_strand_id
1 'polypeptide(L)'
;MTHNRILLLALFVSAIATASFAQTPYDALRFSFYSEPGGTARSVGVGGGIGALGADFYTLSSNPAGMASYRRSEFSFSPEIYTIDTKTLLVGNDFNELLSEDRSSLNINNVGFVVVSRPTASSWKTVNFGIGLNRIATFTQSSTLRALPGSITHRFVNNANGQAAEELDSFEEGLAYDGRHFPGFRQPGDLSQRLRAASRK
;
A
#
# COMPACT_ATOMS: atom_id res chain seq x y z
N MET A 1 -4.00 45.67 -10.04
CA MET A 1 -3.05 44.53 -10.22
C MET A 1 -3.29 43.34 -9.29
N THR A 2 -4.05 43.46 -8.19
CA THR A 2 -4.30 42.36 -7.22
C THR A 2 -5.34 41.34 -7.70
N HIS A 3 -6.38 41.75 -8.43
CA HIS A 3 -7.46 40.88 -8.89
C HIS A 3 -7.00 39.84 -9.94
N ASN A 4 -6.11 40.21 -10.86
CA ASN A 4 -5.57 39.26 -11.86
C ASN A 4 -4.67 38.18 -11.22
N ARG A 5 -4.01 38.47 -10.09
CA ARG A 5 -3.21 37.48 -9.36
C ARG A 5 -4.08 36.45 -8.65
N ILE A 6 -5.22 36.89 -8.11
CA ILE A 6 -6.21 36.00 -7.47
C ILE A 6 -6.86 35.08 -8.51
N LEU A 7 -7.21 35.61 -9.69
CA LEU A 7 -7.76 34.81 -10.79
C LEU A 7 -6.77 33.75 -11.30
N LEU A 8 -5.48 34.09 -11.43
CA LEU A 8 -4.45 33.14 -11.83
C LEU A 8 -4.23 32.05 -10.77
N LEU A 9 -4.27 32.41 -9.48
CA LEU A 9 -4.17 31.44 -8.39
C LEU A 9 -5.38 30.49 -8.38
N ALA A 10 -6.59 31.02 -8.57
CA ALA A 10 -7.81 30.23 -8.65
C ALA A 10 -7.82 29.27 -9.85
N LEU A 11 -7.34 29.72 -11.02
CA LEU A 11 -7.21 28.89 -12.20
C LEU A 11 -6.18 27.76 -12.00
N PHE A 12 -5.06 28.07 -11.34
CA PHE A 12 -4.01 27.10 -11.03
C PHE A 12 -4.52 26.03 -10.05
N VAL A 13 -5.24 26.43 -8.99
CA VAL A 13 -5.85 25.50 -8.02
C VAL A 13 -6.92 24.63 -8.70
N SER A 14 -7.74 25.21 -9.57
CA SER A 14 -8.77 24.46 -10.31
C SER A 14 -8.17 23.44 -11.28
N ALA A 15 -7.06 23.76 -11.95
CA ALA A 15 -6.37 22.83 -12.85
C ALA A 15 -5.76 21.64 -12.07
N ILE A 16 -5.23 21.89 -10.87
CA ILE A 16 -4.74 20.82 -9.97
C ILE A 16 -5.89 19.94 -9.50
N ALA A 17 -7.05 20.52 -9.18
CA ALA A 17 -8.22 19.76 -8.73
C ALA A 17 -8.77 18.81 -9.81
N THR A 18 -8.73 19.19 -11.09
CA THR A 18 -9.15 18.31 -12.19
C THR A 18 -8.18 17.16 -12.49
N ALA A 19 -6.95 17.22 -11.97
CA ALA A 19 -5.94 16.17 -12.11
C ALA A 19 -5.96 15.16 -10.94
N SER A 20 -6.88 15.33 -9.99
CA SER A 20 -7.01 14.42 -8.84
C SER A 20 -7.74 13.15 -9.25
N PHE A 21 -7.01 12.03 -9.32
CA PHE A 21 -7.62 10.70 -9.31
C PHE A 21 -8.10 10.37 -7.90
N ALA A 22 -9.29 9.79 -7.77
CA ALA A 22 -9.74 9.26 -6.49
C ALA A 22 -8.79 8.14 -6.05
N GLN A 23 -8.23 8.24 -4.84
CA GLN A 23 -7.39 7.21 -4.23
C GLN A 23 -8.24 6.36 -3.30
N THR A 24 -8.02 5.05 -3.31
CA THR A 24 -8.68 4.14 -2.39
C THR A 24 -7.86 4.00 -1.10
N PRO A 25 -8.48 3.70 0.06
CA PRO A 25 -7.76 3.35 1.27
C PRO A 25 -6.78 2.18 1.07
N TYR A 26 -7.08 1.29 0.12
CA TYR A 26 -6.22 0.18 -0.26
C TYR A 26 -4.91 0.64 -0.92
N ASP A 27 -4.92 1.75 -1.66
CA ASP A 27 -3.71 2.33 -2.25
C ASP A 27 -2.79 2.87 -1.16
N ALA A 28 -3.35 3.58 -0.18
CA ALA A 28 -2.59 4.06 0.98
C ALA A 28 -1.97 2.89 1.76
N LEU A 29 -2.73 1.81 1.96
CA LEU A 29 -2.23 0.60 2.62
C LEU A 29 -1.11 -0.07 1.80
N ARG A 30 -1.29 -0.23 0.48
CA ARG A 30 -0.29 -0.80 -0.43
C ARG A 30 1.02 -0.01 -0.41
N PHE A 31 0.96 1.31 -0.34
CA PHE A 31 2.16 2.15 -0.21
C PHE A 31 2.68 2.27 1.22
N SER A 32 1.90 1.92 2.24
CA SER A 32 2.35 1.95 3.64
C SER A 32 3.31 0.81 4.00
N PHE A 33 3.22 -0.31 3.28
CA PHE A 33 4.08 -1.46 3.48
C PHE A 33 5.35 -1.36 2.63
N TYR A 34 6.42 -0.83 3.25
CA TYR A 34 7.80 -0.87 2.73
C TYR A 34 8.60 -1.96 3.46
N SER A 35 8.15 -3.21 3.41
CA SER A 35 8.72 -4.29 4.23
C SER A 35 9.75 -5.15 3.51
N GLU A 36 10.02 -4.90 2.22
CA GLU A 36 11.00 -5.70 1.49
C GLU A 36 12.40 -5.07 1.55
N PRO A 37 13.43 -5.81 2.01
CA PRO A 37 14.80 -5.32 1.98
C PRO A 37 15.24 -5.15 0.52
N GLY A 38 15.27 -3.91 0.06
CA GLY A 38 15.96 -3.52 -1.16
C GLY A 38 17.45 -3.23 -0.93
N GLY A 39 18.15 -2.78 -1.98
CA GLY A 39 19.56 -2.38 -1.91
C GLY A 39 20.56 -3.39 -2.47
N THR A 40 21.76 -3.43 -1.91
CA THR A 40 22.82 -4.32 -2.40
C THR A 40 22.53 -5.78 -2.03
N ALA A 41 23.07 -6.73 -2.80
CA ALA A 41 22.97 -8.15 -2.45
C ALA A 41 23.49 -8.46 -1.03
N ARG A 42 24.51 -7.72 -0.56
CA ARG A 42 25.04 -7.84 0.80
C ARG A 42 24.00 -7.41 1.84
N SER A 43 23.33 -6.28 1.60
CA SER A 43 22.29 -5.76 2.50
C SER A 43 21.07 -6.67 2.56
N VAL A 44 20.62 -7.18 1.42
CA VAL A 44 19.53 -8.15 1.35
C VAL A 44 19.92 -9.47 2.02
N GLY A 45 21.14 -9.96 1.81
CA GLY A 45 21.63 -11.22 2.38
C GLY A 45 21.67 -11.27 3.91
N VAL A 46 21.70 -10.11 4.58
CA VAL A 46 21.59 -10.01 6.05
C VAL A 46 20.25 -9.47 6.53
N GLY A 47 19.22 -9.45 5.66
CA GLY A 47 17.87 -9.03 6.00
C GLY A 47 17.70 -7.51 6.21
N GLY A 48 18.52 -6.68 5.55
CA GLY A 48 18.44 -5.21 5.64
C GLY A 48 19.17 -4.59 6.84
N GLY A 49 19.85 -5.40 7.66
CA GLY A 49 20.52 -4.97 8.90
C GLY A 49 21.85 -4.21 8.76
N ILE A 50 22.28 -3.81 7.56
CA ILE A 50 23.62 -3.20 7.33
C ILE A 50 23.71 -1.73 7.77
N GLY A 51 22.60 -1.10 8.14
CA GLY A 51 22.55 0.33 8.50
C GLY A 51 23.57 0.80 9.54
N ALA A 52 24.07 -0.09 10.41
CA ALA A 52 25.09 0.22 11.43
C ALA A 52 26.52 -0.23 11.08
N LEU A 53 26.69 -1.24 10.22
CA LEU A 53 28.01 -1.79 9.88
C LEU A 53 28.77 -0.86 8.90
N GLY A 54 28.03 -0.08 8.12
CA GLY A 54 28.58 0.88 7.15
C GLY A 54 29.29 0.20 5.97
N ALA A 55 29.95 1.00 5.12
CA ALA A 55 30.73 0.52 3.97
C ALA A 55 29.94 -0.40 3.00
N ASP A 56 28.63 -0.16 2.88
CA ASP A 56 27.78 -0.81 1.89
C ASP A 56 26.94 0.23 1.15
N PHE A 57 26.68 0.01 -0.13
CA PHE A 57 26.06 1.04 -0.97
C PHE A 57 24.62 1.34 -0.52
N TYR A 58 23.93 0.38 0.08
CA TYR A 58 22.60 0.58 0.65
C TYR A 58 22.59 1.64 1.76
N THR A 59 23.69 1.76 2.51
CA THR A 59 23.79 2.73 3.61
C THR A 59 23.74 4.18 3.13
N LEU A 60 24.07 4.48 1.88
CA LEU A 60 23.93 5.84 1.34
C LEU A 60 22.47 6.33 1.38
N SER A 61 21.50 5.43 1.19
CA SER A 61 20.07 5.75 1.26
C SER A 61 19.47 5.51 2.65
N SER A 62 19.93 4.50 3.40
CA SER A 62 19.33 4.15 4.69
C SER A 62 19.92 4.93 5.88
N ASN A 63 21.22 5.22 5.86
CA ASN A 63 21.94 5.96 6.90
C ASN A 63 23.22 6.60 6.31
N PRO A 64 23.15 7.84 5.80
CA PRO A 64 24.27 8.49 5.12
C PRO A 64 25.56 8.57 5.94
N ALA A 65 25.50 8.51 7.27
CA ALA A 65 26.69 8.47 8.13
C ALA A 65 27.54 7.22 7.91
N GLY A 66 26.94 6.11 7.47
CA GLY A 66 27.62 4.87 7.08
C GLY A 66 28.61 5.04 5.92
N MET A 67 28.51 6.14 5.16
CA MET A 67 29.50 6.50 4.16
C MET A 67 30.89 6.71 4.76
N ALA A 68 31.01 7.20 6.00
CA ALA A 68 32.30 7.44 6.65
C ALA A 68 33.12 6.14 6.84
N SER A 69 32.46 4.99 6.86
CA SER A 69 33.11 3.69 6.99
C SER A 69 33.79 3.22 5.71
N TYR A 70 33.48 3.80 4.54
CA TYR A 70 34.18 3.45 3.29
C TYR A 70 35.66 3.80 3.39
N ARG A 71 36.50 2.79 3.16
CA ARG A 71 37.96 2.93 3.18
C ARG A 71 38.60 2.87 1.79
N ARG A 72 37.87 2.46 0.77
CA ARG A 72 38.36 2.39 -0.61
C ARG A 72 37.24 2.81 -1.54
N SER A 73 37.62 3.32 -2.71
CA SER A 73 36.67 3.55 -3.78
C SER A 73 36.10 2.21 -4.24
N GLU A 74 34.79 2.16 -4.47
CA GLU A 74 34.05 0.94 -4.79
C GLU A 74 33.05 1.23 -5.90
N PHE A 75 32.93 0.32 -6.85
CA PHE A 75 31.81 0.26 -7.78
C PHE A 75 30.88 -0.87 -7.34
N SER A 76 29.59 -0.58 -7.23
CA SER A 76 28.57 -1.52 -6.79
C SER A 76 27.52 -1.71 -7.89
N PHE A 77 27.21 -2.98 -8.15
CA PHE A 77 26.16 -3.39 -9.07
C PHE A 77 25.50 -4.65 -8.52
N SER A 78 24.19 -4.60 -8.28
CA SER A 78 23.41 -5.71 -7.73
C SER A 78 22.16 -5.94 -8.59
N PRO A 79 22.18 -6.90 -9.52
CA PRO A 79 20.97 -7.40 -10.15
C PRO A 79 20.15 -8.21 -9.14
N GLU A 80 18.84 -8.27 -9.37
CA GLU A 80 17.88 -9.02 -8.56
C GLU A 80 16.96 -9.83 -9.48
N ILE A 81 16.67 -11.06 -9.07
CA ILE A 81 15.52 -11.81 -9.55
C ILE A 81 14.50 -11.79 -8.42
N TYR A 82 13.39 -11.08 -8.63
CA TYR A 82 12.33 -10.96 -7.65
C TYR A 82 11.20 -11.90 -8.04
N THR A 83 10.84 -12.82 -7.15
CA THR A 83 9.73 -13.77 -7.36
C THR A 83 8.76 -13.66 -6.21
N ILE A 84 7.48 -13.52 -6.53
CA ILE A 84 6.39 -13.44 -5.58
C ILE A 84 5.26 -14.39 -5.97
N ASP A 85 4.78 -15.16 -4.99
CA ASP A 85 3.56 -15.97 -5.06
C ASP A 85 2.50 -15.27 -4.20
N THR A 86 1.44 -14.79 -4.85
CA THR A 86 0.34 -14.10 -4.17
C THR A 86 -0.88 -15.00 -4.10
N LYS A 87 -1.24 -15.39 -2.87
CA LYS A 87 -2.45 -16.15 -2.58
C LYS A 87 -3.54 -15.23 -2.07
N THR A 88 -4.71 -15.30 -2.70
CA THR A 88 -5.86 -14.48 -2.37
C THR A 88 -7.08 -15.36 -2.16
N LEU A 89 -7.75 -15.21 -1.02
CA LEU A 89 -9.02 -15.87 -0.72
C LEU A 89 -10.03 -14.81 -0.30
N LEU A 90 -11.19 -14.79 -0.98
CA LEU A 90 -12.31 -13.99 -0.52
C LEU A 90 -12.97 -14.72 0.66
N VAL A 91 -12.96 -14.12 1.84
CA VAL A 91 -13.57 -14.70 3.05
C VAL A 91 -15.07 -14.34 3.07
N GLY A 92 -15.93 -15.28 3.52
CA GLY A 92 -17.35 -15.01 3.76
C GLY A 92 -18.34 -15.90 3.01
N ASN A 93 -17.88 -16.89 2.23
CA ASN A 93 -18.71 -18.00 1.77
C ASN A 93 -17.82 -19.25 1.53
N ASP A 94 -18.42 -20.44 1.55
CA ASP A 94 -17.72 -21.72 1.33
C ASP A 94 -17.42 -22.00 -0.16
N PHE A 95 -17.86 -21.13 -1.06
CA PHE A 95 -17.75 -21.28 -2.52
C PHE A 95 -16.63 -20.45 -3.15
N ASN A 96 -15.90 -19.66 -2.36
CA ASN A 96 -14.82 -18.82 -2.84
C ASN A 96 -13.56 -19.66 -3.03
N GLU A 97 -12.95 -19.52 -4.21
CA GLU A 97 -11.74 -20.24 -4.58
C GLU A 97 -10.49 -19.50 -4.09
N LEU A 98 -9.49 -20.26 -3.63
CA LEU A 98 -8.14 -19.73 -3.39
C LEU A 98 -7.49 -19.46 -4.75
N LEU A 99 -7.20 -18.20 -5.03
CA LEU A 99 -6.48 -17.77 -6.22
C LEU A 99 -4.98 -17.67 -5.88
N SER A 100 -4.12 -18.23 -6.73
CA SER A 100 -2.66 -18.07 -6.65
C SER A 100 -2.18 -17.34 -7.91
N GLU A 101 -1.30 -16.36 -7.74
CA GLU A 101 -0.63 -15.65 -8.84
C GLU A 101 0.87 -15.62 -8.59
N ASP A 102 1.62 -16.28 -9.49
CA ASP A 102 3.08 -16.23 -9.49
C ASP A 102 3.57 -15.14 -10.44
N ARG A 103 4.50 -14.31 -9.96
CA ARG A 103 5.18 -13.29 -10.76
C ARG A 103 6.67 -13.30 -10.48
N SER A 104 7.46 -13.32 -11.55
CA SER A 104 8.90 -13.10 -11.49
C SER A 104 9.28 -11.89 -12.33
N SER A 105 10.18 -11.06 -11.81
CA SER A 105 10.75 -9.92 -12.52
C SER A 105 12.27 -9.87 -12.36
N LEU A 106 12.93 -9.41 -13.42
CA LEU A 106 14.35 -9.08 -13.39
C LEU A 106 14.50 -7.60 -13.07
N ASN A 107 15.32 -7.32 -12.06
CA ASN A 107 15.46 -6.03 -11.43
C ASN A 107 16.93 -5.65 -11.30
N ILE A 108 17.19 -4.35 -11.20
CA ILE A 108 18.50 -3.83 -10.78
C ILE A 108 18.23 -3.11 -9.47
N ASN A 109 18.67 -3.71 -8.37
CA ASN A 109 18.43 -3.16 -7.04
C ASN A 109 19.43 -2.11 -6.64
N ASN A 110 20.67 -2.24 -7.13
CA ASN A 110 21.68 -1.24 -6.86
C ASN A 110 22.63 -1.05 -8.04
N VAL A 111 22.94 0.20 -8.34
CA VAL A 111 24.07 0.58 -9.17
C VAL A 111 24.65 1.89 -8.65
N GLY A 112 25.97 1.96 -8.49
CA GLY A 112 26.61 3.19 -8.07
C GLY A 112 28.09 3.06 -7.81
N PHE A 113 28.71 4.16 -7.48
CA PHE A 113 30.12 4.17 -7.10
C PHE A 113 30.35 5.10 -5.91
N VAL A 114 31.37 4.77 -5.14
CA VAL A 114 31.90 5.58 -4.03
C VAL A 114 33.36 5.84 -4.32
N VAL A 115 33.79 7.08 -4.17
CA VAL A 115 35.18 7.52 -4.24
C VAL A 115 35.63 7.94 -2.85
N VAL A 116 36.76 7.39 -2.43
CA VAL A 116 37.38 7.69 -1.13
C VAL A 116 38.67 8.45 -1.37
N SER A 117 38.76 9.67 -0.86
CA SER A 117 39.96 10.49 -0.86
C SER A 117 40.54 10.63 0.55
N ARG A 118 41.86 10.55 0.67
CA ARG A 118 42.60 10.76 1.92
C ARG A 118 43.63 11.88 1.73
N PRO A 119 43.21 13.15 1.88
CA PRO A 119 44.11 14.27 1.69
C PRO A 119 45.30 14.20 2.66
N THR A 120 46.51 14.37 2.15
CA THR A 120 47.75 14.35 2.97
C THR A 120 48.11 15.73 3.52
N ALA A 121 47.64 16.81 2.89
CA ALA A 121 47.92 18.21 3.25
C ALA A 121 46.71 18.94 3.86
N SER A 122 45.76 18.21 4.45
CA SER A 122 44.56 18.78 5.10
C SER A 122 44.33 18.17 6.47
N SER A 123 43.61 18.88 7.35
CA SER A 123 43.13 18.33 8.62
C SER A 123 42.08 17.22 8.45
N TRP A 124 41.44 17.16 7.28
CA TRP A 124 40.43 16.17 6.94
C TRP A 124 41.05 14.79 6.78
N LYS A 125 40.60 13.81 7.58
CA LYS A 125 41.15 12.45 7.58
C LYS A 125 40.70 11.62 6.38
N THR A 126 39.47 11.80 5.93
CA THR A 126 38.91 11.10 4.77
C THR A 126 37.75 11.93 4.21
N VAL A 127 37.63 11.96 2.88
CA VAL A 127 36.50 12.55 2.15
C VAL A 127 35.89 11.45 1.29
N ASN A 128 34.60 11.17 1.49
CA ASN A 128 33.88 10.16 0.75
C ASN A 128 32.80 10.83 -0.10
N PHE A 129 32.81 10.54 -1.39
CA PHE A 129 31.80 11.00 -2.32
C PHE A 129 31.17 9.78 -2.98
N GLY A 130 29.85 9.66 -2.96
CA GLY A 130 29.14 8.53 -3.56
C GLY A 130 27.93 8.99 -4.33
N ILE A 131 27.66 8.33 -5.45
CA ILE A 131 26.47 8.55 -6.27
C ILE A 131 25.99 7.22 -6.85
N GLY A 132 24.68 7.05 -6.89
CA GLY A 132 24.06 5.88 -7.45
C GLY A 132 22.59 5.77 -7.09
N LEU A 133 22.01 4.63 -7.41
CA LEU A 133 20.61 4.32 -7.28
C LEU A 133 20.46 3.08 -6.41
N ASN A 134 19.56 3.16 -5.44
CA ASN A 134 19.08 2.04 -4.64
C ASN A 134 17.58 1.90 -4.84
N ARG A 135 17.13 0.74 -5.28
CA ARG A 135 15.71 0.37 -5.25
C ARG A 135 15.38 -0.06 -3.83
N ILE A 136 14.41 0.63 -3.23
CA ILE A 136 13.94 0.38 -1.85
C ILE A 136 12.56 -0.32 -1.81
N ALA A 137 11.87 -0.41 -2.95
CA ALA A 137 10.58 -1.05 -3.07
C ALA A 137 10.32 -1.52 -4.50
N THR A 138 9.58 -2.62 -4.65
CA THR A 138 9.14 -3.21 -5.91
C THR A 138 7.62 -3.43 -5.86
N PHE A 139 6.88 -2.84 -6.80
CA PHE A 139 5.41 -2.96 -6.88
C PHE A 139 4.97 -3.93 -7.97
N THR A 140 5.66 -5.07 -8.08
CA THR A 140 5.32 -6.11 -9.08
C THR A 140 4.20 -7.03 -8.60
N GLN A 141 3.83 -6.96 -7.32
CA GLN A 141 2.77 -7.77 -6.74
C GLN A 141 1.39 -7.43 -7.31
N SER A 142 0.71 -8.46 -7.82
CA SER A 142 -0.69 -8.41 -8.24
C SER A 142 -1.54 -9.24 -7.27
N SER A 143 -2.76 -8.80 -7.03
CA SER A 143 -3.72 -9.52 -6.19
C SER A 143 -5.08 -9.42 -6.85
N THR A 144 -5.62 -10.57 -7.25
CA THR A 144 -6.94 -10.66 -7.87
C THR A 144 -7.92 -11.29 -6.90
N LEU A 145 -9.06 -10.64 -6.71
CA LEU A 145 -10.20 -11.16 -5.96
C LEU A 145 -11.31 -11.55 -6.93
N ARG A 146 -11.88 -12.75 -6.75
CA ARG A 146 -13.08 -13.18 -7.47
C ARG A 146 -14.21 -13.32 -6.47
N ALA A 147 -15.27 -12.55 -6.68
CA ALA A 147 -16.54 -12.70 -5.98
C ALA A 147 -17.60 -13.26 -6.93
N LEU A 148 -18.55 -14.01 -6.38
CA LEU A 148 -19.75 -14.38 -7.14
C LEU A 148 -20.53 -13.10 -7.54
N PRO A 149 -21.23 -13.11 -8.68
CA PRO A 149 -22.05 -11.97 -9.10
C PRO A 149 -23.08 -11.61 -8.02
N GLY A 150 -23.09 -10.36 -7.59
CA GLY A 150 -24.01 -9.86 -6.58
C GLY A 150 -23.95 -8.33 -6.48
N SER A 151 -25.04 -7.72 -6.04
CA SER A 151 -25.07 -6.29 -5.74
C SER A 151 -24.47 -6.02 -4.36
N ILE A 152 -23.92 -4.83 -4.13
CA ILE A 152 -23.54 -4.35 -2.79
C ILE A 152 -24.71 -4.47 -1.79
N THR A 153 -25.94 -4.38 -2.30
CA THR A 153 -27.17 -4.55 -1.50
C THR A 153 -27.34 -5.97 -0.95
N HIS A 154 -26.86 -6.99 -1.67
CA HIS A 154 -26.85 -8.35 -1.17
C HIS A 154 -25.88 -8.51 0.00
N ARG A 155 -24.73 -7.82 -0.01
CA ARG A 155 -23.81 -7.79 1.12
C ARG A 155 -24.46 -7.16 2.35
N PHE A 156 -25.07 -5.99 2.21
CA PHE A 156 -25.74 -5.33 3.35
C PHE A 156 -26.85 -6.20 3.95
N VAL A 157 -27.67 -6.85 3.11
CA VAL A 157 -28.70 -7.78 3.58
C VAL A 157 -28.08 -8.99 4.27
N ASN A 158 -27.01 -9.58 3.71
CA ASN A 158 -26.34 -10.73 4.30
C ASN A 158 -25.67 -10.41 5.65
N ASN A 159 -25.02 -9.25 5.77
CA ASN A 159 -24.40 -8.80 7.02
C ASN A 159 -25.45 -8.53 8.10
N ALA A 160 -26.57 -7.88 7.73
CA ALA A 160 -27.64 -7.56 8.67
C ALA A 160 -28.53 -8.76 9.05
N ASN A 161 -28.52 -9.83 8.26
CA ASN A 161 -29.37 -10.98 8.49
C ASN A 161 -29.05 -11.64 9.84
N GLY A 162 -30.02 -11.59 10.77
CA GLY A 162 -29.91 -12.20 12.08
C GLY A 162 -29.30 -11.31 13.17
N GLN A 163 -28.96 -10.05 12.84
CA GLN A 163 -28.49 -9.05 13.81
C GLN A 163 -29.62 -8.10 14.21
N ALA A 164 -29.57 -7.58 15.44
CA ALA A 164 -30.46 -6.49 15.86
C ALA A 164 -30.04 -5.17 15.18
N ALA A 165 -30.97 -4.22 15.05
CA ALA A 165 -30.70 -2.94 14.38
C ALA A 165 -29.58 -2.14 15.06
N GLU A 166 -29.42 -2.31 16.36
CA GLU A 166 -28.41 -1.67 17.19
C GLU A 166 -27.02 -2.32 17.08
N GLU A 167 -26.95 -3.53 16.50
CA GLU A 167 -25.72 -4.31 16.31
C GLU A 167 -25.12 -4.14 14.91
N LEU A 168 -25.83 -3.43 14.02
CA LEU A 168 -25.41 -3.17 12.65
C LEU A 168 -24.19 -2.23 12.60
N ASP A 169 -23.25 -2.51 11.70
CA ASP A 169 -22.09 -1.67 11.45
C ASP A 169 -22.52 -0.29 10.95
N SER A 170 -22.09 0.75 11.65
CA SER A 170 -22.47 2.15 11.38
C SER A 170 -21.88 2.73 10.10
N PHE A 171 -20.99 2.01 9.42
CA PHE A 171 -20.39 2.37 8.14
C PHE A 171 -20.84 1.48 6.98
N GLU A 172 -21.51 0.35 7.24
CA GLU A 172 -22.04 -0.56 6.21
C GLU A 172 -23.57 -0.70 6.28
N GLU A 173 -24.07 -1.83 6.82
CA GLU A 173 -25.48 -2.16 6.78
C GLU A 173 -26.35 -1.27 7.68
N GLY A 174 -25.79 -0.60 8.70
CA GLY A 174 -26.48 0.40 9.50
C GLY A 174 -26.90 1.62 8.66
N LEU A 175 -26.00 2.14 7.82
CA LEU A 175 -26.34 3.22 6.88
C LEU A 175 -27.36 2.78 5.83
N ALA A 176 -27.24 1.53 5.37
CA ALA A 176 -28.19 0.95 4.42
C ALA A 176 -29.60 0.79 5.04
N TYR A 177 -29.67 0.40 6.32
CA TYR A 177 -30.89 0.27 7.11
C TYR A 177 -31.53 1.64 7.38
N ASP A 178 -30.75 2.60 7.86
CA ASP A 178 -31.20 3.97 8.18
C ASP A 178 -31.67 4.72 6.93
N GLY A 179 -30.99 4.51 5.80
CA GLY A 179 -31.35 5.08 4.50
C GLY A 179 -32.64 4.52 3.88
N ARG A 180 -33.24 3.47 4.49
CA ARG A 180 -34.47 2.77 4.03
C ARG A 180 -34.51 2.43 2.54
N HIS A 181 -33.35 2.25 1.92
CA HIS A 181 -33.24 2.27 0.46
C HIS A 181 -33.36 0.88 -0.18
N PHE A 182 -33.50 -0.19 0.61
CA PHE A 182 -33.47 -1.56 0.08
C PHE A 182 -34.67 -2.41 0.54
N PRO A 183 -35.41 -3.04 -0.40
CA PRO A 183 -36.64 -3.80 -0.12
C PRO A 183 -36.42 -5.10 0.68
N GLY A 184 -35.19 -5.42 1.07
CA GLY A 184 -34.82 -6.62 1.83
C GLY A 184 -34.74 -6.44 3.36
N PHE A 185 -34.60 -5.21 3.87
CA PHE A 185 -34.56 -4.95 5.31
C PHE A 185 -35.99 -4.97 5.88
N ARG A 186 -36.45 -6.15 6.31
CA ARG A 186 -37.81 -6.33 6.83
C ARG A 186 -37.84 -5.97 8.31
N GLN A 187 -38.61 -4.94 8.67
CA GLN A 187 -38.66 -4.43 10.05
C GLN A 187 -39.11 -5.51 11.05
N PRO A 188 -38.50 -5.58 12.26
CA PRO A 188 -38.91 -6.52 13.32
C PRO A 188 -40.40 -6.42 13.72
N GLY A 189 -41.06 -5.29 13.44
CA GLY A 189 -42.47 -5.05 13.79
C GLY A 189 -43.52 -5.71 12.89
N ASP A 190 -43.16 -6.13 11.67
CA ASP A 190 -44.14 -6.60 10.67
C ASP A 190 -44.68 -8.02 10.95
N LEU A 191 -43.89 -8.87 11.62
CA LEU A 191 -44.32 -10.21 12.03
C LEU A 191 -45.50 -10.19 13.03
N SER A 192 -45.54 -9.20 13.92
CA SER A 192 -46.60 -9.05 14.91
C SER A 192 -47.96 -8.67 14.29
N GLN A 193 -47.93 -7.91 13.19
CA GLN A 193 -49.15 -7.52 12.47
C GLN A 193 -49.70 -8.68 11.61
N ARG A 194 -48.82 -9.51 11.05
CA ARG A 194 -49.22 -10.69 10.27
C ARG A 194 -49.78 -11.83 11.14
N LEU A 195 -49.26 -12.03 12.36
CA LEU A 195 -49.85 -12.98 13.30
C LEU A 195 -51.25 -12.55 13.79
N ARG A 196 -51.48 -11.24 13.97
CA ARG A 196 -52.82 -10.71 14.28
C ARG A 196 -53.80 -10.80 13.11
N ALA A 197 -53.33 -10.73 11.87
CA ALA A 197 -54.14 -10.93 10.67
C ALA A 197 -54.45 -12.41 10.40
N ALA A 198 -53.53 -13.32 10.73
CA ALA A 198 -53.74 -14.78 10.63
C ALA A 198 -54.64 -15.34 11.74
N SER A 199 -54.64 -14.72 12.93
CA SER A 199 -55.53 -15.07 14.06
C SER A 199 -56.99 -14.61 13.89
N ARG A 200 -57.32 -13.86 12.83
CA ARG A 200 -58.69 -13.37 12.54
C ARG A 200 -59.34 -14.08 11.34
N LYS A 201 -58.84 -15.24 10.94
CA LYS A 201 -59.51 -16.13 9.98
C LYS A 201 -59.90 -17.44 10.64
#